data_AF-A0A1Q2GW83-F1
#
_entry.id   AF-A0A1Q2GW83-F1
#
_cell.length_a   1.000
_cell.length_b   1.000
_cell.length_c   1.000
_cell.angle_alpha   90.00
_cell.angle_beta   90.00
_cell.angle_gamma   90.00
#
_symmetry.space_group_name_H-M   'P 1'
#
loop_
_entity.id
_entity.type
_entity.pdbx_description
1 polymer ?
#
loop_
_entity_poly.entity_id
_entity_poly.type
_entity_poly.pdbx_seq_one_letter_code
_entity_poly.pdbx_strand_id
1 'polypeptide(L)'
;MKKNQCYASGDFKKYFTENMKQLGLPVPSTLFDTYQTAIATATTMAGTLATLGKGATVAELIGATIALEKLAIAASISAAAYTGAVIGSIAVASGRSIGCGSRISDLFVFMRQNNLEFKDASEFYAKNPQILDSKNLSRVSYGARANVSALSTGYA
;
A
#
# COMPACT_ATOMS: atom_id res chain seq x y z
N MET A 1 -30.67 12.64 15.95
CA MET A 1 -29.47 11.81 15.66
C MET A 1 -29.36 11.61 14.15
N LYS A 2 -28.46 12.33 13.46
CA LYS A 2 -28.16 12.05 12.05
C LYS A 2 -27.25 10.82 12.02
N LYS A 3 -27.71 9.71 11.44
CA LYS A 3 -26.87 8.55 11.12
C LYS A 3 -25.76 9.05 10.18
N ASN A 4 -24.52 9.11 10.65
CA ASN A 4 -23.34 9.30 9.79
C ASN A 4 -23.26 8.09 8.86
N GLN A 5 -23.89 8.18 7.68
CA GLN A 5 -23.67 7.22 6.61
C GLN A 5 -22.22 7.41 6.13
N CYS A 6 -21.33 6.56 6.62
CA CYS A 6 -19.91 6.64 6.32
C CYS A 6 -19.53 6.20 4.89
N TYR A 7 -20.49 5.81 4.00
CA TYR A 7 -20.37 5.74 2.52
C TYR A 7 -21.29 4.66 1.86
N ALA A 8 -21.34 4.59 0.51
CA ALA A 8 -22.17 3.71 -0.35
C ALA A 8 -21.33 2.72 -1.20
N SER A 9 -21.37 1.41 -0.90
CA SER A 9 -20.73 0.30 -1.65
C SER A 9 -20.43 0.60 -3.14
N GLY A 10 -19.14 0.79 -3.52
CA GLY A 10 -18.74 1.01 -4.93
C GLY A 10 -17.42 1.77 -5.19
N ASP A 11 -16.93 2.61 -4.27
CA ASP A 11 -15.78 3.52 -4.51
C ASP A 11 -14.41 2.96 -4.12
N PHE A 12 -14.22 1.64 -3.98
CA PHE A 12 -12.92 1.07 -3.57
C PHE A 12 -11.74 1.65 -4.38
N LYS A 13 -11.85 1.59 -5.71
CA LYS A 13 -10.84 2.11 -6.65
C LYS A 13 -10.53 3.58 -6.39
N LYS A 14 -11.56 4.38 -6.19
CA LYS A 14 -11.45 5.82 -5.96
C LYS A 14 -10.66 6.08 -4.68
N TYR A 15 -11.04 5.47 -3.56
CA TYR A 15 -10.34 5.67 -2.29
C TYR A 15 -8.92 5.12 -2.28
N PHE A 16 -8.69 3.97 -2.92
CA PHE A 16 -7.35 3.45 -3.10
C PHE A 16 -6.48 4.43 -3.89
N THR A 17 -7.01 4.92 -5.02
CA THR A 17 -6.30 5.86 -5.90
C THR A 17 -6.03 7.18 -5.21
N GLU A 18 -7.00 7.73 -4.47
CA GLU A 18 -6.84 8.94 -3.68
C GLU A 18 -5.75 8.79 -2.62
N ASN A 19 -5.74 7.67 -1.88
CA ASN A 19 -4.75 7.43 -0.83
C ASN A 19 -3.33 7.36 -1.41
N MET A 20 -3.13 6.60 -2.50
CA MET A 20 -1.84 6.48 -3.18
C MET A 20 -1.36 7.79 -3.78
N LYS A 21 -2.25 8.56 -4.43
CA LYS A 21 -1.92 9.89 -4.97
C LYS A 21 -1.50 10.87 -3.87
N GLN A 22 -2.19 10.85 -2.73
CA GLN A 22 -1.81 11.66 -1.57
C GLN A 22 -0.45 11.26 -0.97
N LEU A 23 -0.02 10.02 -1.18
CA LEU A 23 1.32 9.55 -0.83
C LEU A 23 2.38 9.90 -1.88
N GLY A 24 2.00 10.54 -2.99
CA GLY A 24 2.90 10.84 -4.09
C GLY A 24 3.35 9.59 -4.86
N LEU A 25 2.54 8.53 -4.85
CA LEU A 25 2.86 7.27 -5.50
C LEU A 25 2.05 7.08 -6.79
N PRO A 26 2.66 6.50 -7.83
CA PRO A 26 1.93 6.10 -9.03
C PRO A 26 0.94 4.96 -8.72
N VAL A 27 -0.13 4.89 -9.50
CA VAL A 27 -1.13 3.80 -9.42
C VAL A 27 -1.26 3.16 -10.80
N PRO A 28 -0.78 1.93 -10.97
CA PRO A 28 -1.02 1.14 -12.18
C PRO A 28 -2.51 0.93 -12.39
N SER A 29 -2.97 1.16 -13.62
CA SER A 29 -4.35 0.84 -14.00
C SER A 29 -4.63 -0.66 -13.87
N THR A 30 -5.87 -1.04 -13.59
CA THR A 30 -6.42 -2.42 -13.60
C THR A 30 -6.01 -3.31 -12.42
N LEU A 31 -4.79 -3.21 -11.89
CA LEU A 31 -4.35 -4.08 -10.79
C LEU A 31 -5.10 -3.80 -9.47
N PHE A 32 -5.45 -2.53 -9.25
CA PHE A 32 -6.07 -2.05 -8.02
C PHE A 32 -7.50 -1.54 -8.24
N ASP A 33 -8.15 -1.98 -9.32
CA ASP A 33 -9.50 -1.52 -9.70
C ASP A 33 -10.59 -2.14 -8.82
N THR A 34 -10.40 -3.35 -8.32
CA THR A 34 -11.32 -3.99 -7.37
C THR A 34 -10.58 -4.42 -6.12
N TYR A 35 -11.35 -4.62 -5.04
CA TYR A 35 -10.80 -5.12 -3.78
C TYR A 35 -10.06 -6.45 -3.98
N GLN A 36 -10.68 -7.36 -4.72
CA GLN A 36 -10.17 -8.71 -4.96
C GLN A 36 -8.85 -8.70 -5.75
N THR A 37 -8.77 -7.89 -6.83
CA THR A 37 -7.52 -7.80 -7.61
C THR A 37 -6.42 -7.09 -6.82
N ALA A 38 -6.79 -6.09 -6.01
CA ALA A 38 -5.85 -5.39 -5.15
C ALA A 38 -5.25 -6.31 -4.07
N ILE A 39 -6.08 -7.12 -3.41
CA ILE A 39 -5.62 -8.13 -2.44
C ILE A 39 -4.69 -9.14 -3.10
N ALA A 40 -5.10 -9.74 -4.23
CA ALA A 40 -4.28 -10.74 -4.93
C ALA A 40 -2.92 -10.18 -5.36
N THR A 41 -2.90 -8.93 -5.84
CA THR A 41 -1.67 -8.21 -6.19
C THR A 41 -0.82 -7.97 -4.95
N ALA A 42 -1.41 -7.49 -3.85
CA ALA A 42 -0.69 -7.23 -2.60
C ALA A 42 -0.11 -8.50 -1.96
N THR A 43 -0.82 -9.63 -2.01
CA THR A 43 -0.31 -10.93 -1.54
C THR A 43 0.91 -11.35 -2.34
N THR A 44 0.85 -11.21 -3.66
CA THR A 44 1.99 -11.49 -4.54
C THR A 44 3.19 -10.61 -4.17
N MET A 45 2.97 -9.30 -4.03
CA MET A 45 4.03 -8.35 -3.67
C MET A 45 4.64 -8.63 -2.29
N ALA A 46 3.82 -9.00 -1.29
CA ALA A 46 4.29 -9.36 0.05
C ALA A 46 5.11 -10.65 0.03
N GLY A 47 4.66 -11.66 -0.72
CA GLY A 47 5.38 -12.92 -0.90
C GLY A 47 6.74 -12.73 -1.58
N THR A 48 6.78 -12.00 -2.68
CA THR A 48 8.03 -11.71 -3.39
C THR A 48 8.96 -10.80 -2.58
N LEU A 49 8.43 -9.84 -1.82
CA LEU A 49 9.25 -9.03 -0.91
C LEU A 49 9.90 -9.88 0.18
N ALA A 50 9.20 -10.90 0.68
CA ALA A 50 9.75 -11.82 1.67
C ALA A 50 10.94 -12.63 1.14
N THR A 51 11.02 -12.87 -0.18
CA THR A 51 12.14 -13.58 -0.81
C THR A 51 13.30 -12.65 -1.20
N LEU A 52 13.01 -11.46 -1.72
CA LEU A 52 14.03 -10.51 -2.19
C LEU A 52 14.66 -9.67 -1.07
N GLY A 53 13.93 -9.44 0.03
CA GLY A 53 14.40 -8.67 1.17
C GLY A 53 14.25 -7.14 1.02
N LYS A 54 14.68 -6.42 2.05
CA LYS A 54 14.37 -4.97 2.27
C LYS A 54 15.00 -4.02 1.24
N GLY A 55 16.06 -4.44 0.56
CA GLY A 55 16.78 -3.63 -0.44
C GLY A 55 16.17 -3.67 -1.83
N ALA A 56 15.16 -4.53 -2.05
CA ALA A 56 14.59 -4.71 -3.36
C ALA A 56 13.84 -3.47 -3.87
N THR A 57 13.86 -3.30 -5.17
CA THR A 57 13.10 -2.34 -5.95
C THR A 57 11.83 -3.00 -6.51
N VAL A 58 10.87 -2.18 -6.92
CA VAL A 58 9.71 -2.70 -7.65
C VAL A 58 10.13 -3.34 -8.96
N ALA A 59 11.22 -2.89 -9.62
CA ALA A 59 11.76 -3.56 -10.80
C ALA A 59 12.11 -5.05 -10.53
N GLU A 60 12.71 -5.33 -9.37
CA GLU A 60 13.06 -6.69 -8.96
C GLU A 60 11.81 -7.51 -8.57
N LEU A 61 10.78 -6.86 -8.01
CA LEU A 61 9.46 -7.50 -7.83
C LEU A 61 8.85 -7.89 -9.19
N ILE A 62 8.97 -7.03 -10.22
CA ILE A 62 8.45 -7.26 -11.57
C ILE A 62 9.15 -8.45 -12.25
N GLY A 63 10.48 -8.49 -12.21
CA GLY A 63 11.25 -9.58 -12.81
C GLY A 63 10.91 -10.96 -12.24
N ALA A 64 10.40 -11.00 -11.01
CA ALA A 64 9.95 -12.24 -10.36
C ALA A 64 8.51 -12.65 -10.71
N THR A 65 7.68 -11.76 -11.28
CA THR A 65 6.24 -12.03 -11.43
C THR A 65 5.58 -11.34 -12.63
N ILE A 66 5.04 -12.13 -13.57
CA ILE A 66 4.40 -11.69 -14.83
C ILE A 66 3.24 -10.70 -14.61
N ALA A 67 2.49 -10.82 -13.52
CA ALA A 67 1.37 -9.91 -13.22
C ALA A 67 1.81 -8.47 -12.86
N LEU A 68 3.08 -8.30 -12.45
CA LEU A 68 3.59 -7.02 -11.97
C LEU A 68 4.16 -6.14 -13.09
N GLU A 69 4.21 -6.58 -14.35
CA GLU A 69 4.73 -5.76 -15.48
C GLU A 69 4.07 -4.37 -15.59
N LYS A 70 2.81 -4.25 -15.16
CA LYS A 70 2.10 -2.96 -15.12
C LYS A 70 2.61 -2.00 -14.03
N LEU A 71 3.44 -2.47 -13.09
CA LEU A 71 4.14 -1.67 -12.08
C LEU A 71 5.43 -1.04 -12.63
N ALA A 72 5.74 -1.15 -13.92
CA ALA A 72 6.94 -0.53 -14.49
C ALA A 72 7.06 0.97 -14.17
N ILE A 73 5.93 1.69 -14.06
CA ILE A 73 5.87 3.10 -13.64
C ILE A 73 6.37 3.35 -12.21
N ALA A 74 6.42 2.30 -11.39
CA ALA A 74 6.89 2.31 -10.01
C ALA A 74 8.25 1.62 -9.86
N ALA A 75 8.90 1.18 -10.95
CA ALA A 75 10.06 0.30 -10.94
C ALA A 75 11.23 0.80 -10.06
N SER A 76 11.47 2.11 -10.04
CA SER A 76 12.52 2.75 -9.24
C SER A 76 12.17 2.94 -7.76
N ILE A 77 10.93 2.65 -7.36
CA ILE A 77 10.49 2.78 -5.98
C ILE A 77 10.96 1.55 -5.21
N SER A 78 11.29 1.73 -3.93
CA SER A 78 11.62 0.59 -3.10
C SER A 78 10.40 -0.33 -2.95
N ALA A 79 10.64 -1.64 -3.11
CA ALA A 79 9.64 -2.69 -3.01
C ALA A 79 8.88 -2.64 -1.68
N ALA A 80 9.58 -2.50 -0.55
CA ALA A 80 8.94 -2.47 0.76
C ALA A 80 8.00 -1.28 0.96
N ALA A 81 8.41 -0.08 0.55
CA ALA A 81 7.61 1.14 0.66
C ALA A 81 6.39 1.07 -0.25
N TYR A 82 6.56 0.59 -1.48
CA TYR A 82 5.46 0.49 -2.42
C TYR A 82 4.46 -0.60 -1.99
N THR A 83 4.94 -1.79 -1.62
CA THR A 83 4.10 -2.88 -1.07
C THR A 83 3.35 -2.44 0.19
N GLY A 84 4.02 -1.82 1.15
CA GLY A 84 3.38 -1.31 2.36
C GLY A 84 2.36 -0.20 2.10
N ALA A 85 2.63 0.70 1.14
CA ALA A 85 1.67 1.70 0.74
C ALA A 85 0.44 1.12 0.02
N VAL A 86 0.63 0.08 -0.81
CA VAL A 86 -0.48 -0.66 -1.42
C VAL A 86 -1.34 -1.30 -0.34
N ILE A 87 -0.77 -2.10 0.56
CA ILE A 87 -1.50 -2.79 1.63
C ILE A 87 -2.25 -1.78 2.51
N GLY A 88 -1.58 -0.71 2.95
CA GLY A 88 -2.20 0.35 3.74
C GLY A 88 -3.30 1.09 2.98
N SER A 89 -3.14 1.34 1.68
CA SER A 89 -4.17 1.95 0.84
C SER A 89 -5.38 1.06 0.64
N ILE A 90 -5.20 -0.27 0.53
CA ILE A 90 -6.30 -1.22 0.52
C ILE A 90 -7.04 -1.15 1.86
N ALA A 91 -6.32 -1.16 2.98
CA ALA A 91 -6.93 -1.05 4.30
C ALA A 91 -7.74 0.25 4.46
N VAL A 92 -7.20 1.41 4.03
CA VAL A 92 -7.91 2.70 4.07
C VAL A 92 -9.13 2.69 3.16
N ALA A 93 -8.99 2.17 1.93
CA ALA A 93 -10.09 2.09 0.98
C ALA A 93 -11.20 1.16 1.48
N SER A 94 -10.85 0.01 2.04
CA SER A 94 -11.79 -0.94 2.65
C SER A 94 -12.46 -0.35 3.89
N GLY A 95 -11.73 0.28 4.81
CA GLY A 95 -12.33 0.89 6.00
C GLY A 95 -13.26 2.07 5.68
N ARG A 96 -12.97 2.86 4.65
CA ARG A 96 -13.89 3.90 4.14
C ARG A 96 -15.07 3.31 3.38
N SER A 97 -14.86 2.22 2.65
CA SER A 97 -15.92 1.55 1.89
C SER A 97 -16.84 0.69 2.77
N ILE A 98 -16.37 0.24 3.94
CA ILE A 98 -17.03 -0.79 4.76
C ILE A 98 -17.38 -0.29 6.18
N GLY A 99 -16.71 0.72 6.78
CA GLY A 99 -16.97 1.02 8.20
C GLY A 99 -16.26 2.20 8.89
N CYS A 100 -16.25 3.41 8.33
CA CYS A 100 -15.81 4.65 8.98
C CYS A 100 -14.28 4.82 9.25
N GLY A 101 -13.41 4.18 8.48
CA GLY A 101 -11.94 4.41 8.50
C GLY A 101 -11.14 3.32 9.21
N SER A 102 -9.81 3.37 9.09
CA SER A 102 -8.92 2.27 9.50
C SER A 102 -7.86 2.76 10.47
N ARG A 103 -7.83 2.21 11.69
CA ARG A 103 -6.73 2.40 12.65
C ARG A 103 -5.58 1.44 12.31
N ILE A 104 -4.41 1.68 12.90
CA ILE A 104 -3.26 0.78 12.73
C ILE A 104 -3.53 -0.63 13.29
N SER A 105 -4.34 -0.74 14.35
CA SER A 105 -4.84 -2.02 14.86
C SER A 105 -5.68 -2.77 13.84
N ASP A 106 -6.55 -2.03 13.14
CA ASP A 106 -7.45 -2.59 12.14
C ASP A 106 -6.65 -3.04 10.91
N LEU A 107 -5.56 -2.33 10.59
CA LEU A 107 -4.60 -2.74 9.57
C LEU A 107 -3.97 -4.09 9.90
N PHE A 108 -3.46 -4.31 11.11
CA PHE A 108 -2.81 -5.60 11.43
C PHE A 108 -3.81 -6.77 11.42
N VAL A 109 -5.03 -6.55 11.90
CA VAL A 109 -6.11 -7.55 11.79
C VAL A 109 -6.42 -7.83 10.33
N PHE A 110 -6.55 -6.78 9.51
CA PHE A 110 -6.77 -6.89 8.07
C PHE A 110 -5.65 -7.66 7.36
N MET A 111 -4.39 -7.38 7.70
CA MET A 111 -3.24 -8.06 7.11
C MET A 111 -3.25 -9.55 7.43
N ARG A 112 -3.51 -9.93 8.69
CA ARG A 112 -3.62 -11.33 9.09
C ARG A 112 -4.77 -12.05 8.40
N GLN A 113 -5.94 -11.41 8.30
CA GLN A 113 -7.11 -11.99 7.65
C GLN A 113 -6.92 -12.23 6.15
N ASN A 114 -6.10 -11.41 5.49
CA ASN A 114 -5.86 -11.49 4.06
C ASN A 114 -4.48 -12.09 3.69
N ASN A 115 -3.74 -12.64 4.66
CA ASN A 115 -2.39 -13.20 4.48
C ASN A 115 -1.42 -12.20 3.80
N LEU A 116 -1.45 -10.94 4.23
CA LEU A 116 -0.61 -9.84 3.72
C LEU A 116 0.57 -9.53 4.63
N GLU A 117 0.87 -10.39 5.60
CA GLU A 117 1.97 -10.19 6.54
C GLU A 117 3.32 -10.26 5.81
N PHE A 118 4.20 -9.31 6.12
CA PHE A 118 5.58 -9.30 5.64
C PHE A 118 6.53 -8.95 6.79
N LYS A 119 7.80 -9.33 6.64
CA LYS A 119 8.82 -9.12 7.66
C LYS A 119 8.90 -7.64 8.06
N ASP A 120 8.86 -7.39 9.37
CA ASP A 120 8.94 -6.05 9.98
C ASP A 120 7.78 -5.09 9.64
N ALA A 121 6.62 -5.63 9.22
CA ALA A 121 5.42 -4.83 8.95
C ALA A 121 5.05 -3.90 10.13
N SER A 122 5.14 -4.38 11.37
CA SER A 122 4.81 -3.57 12.56
C SER A 122 5.71 -2.35 12.70
N GLU A 123 7.02 -2.54 12.56
CA GLU A 123 7.99 -1.45 12.59
C GLU A 123 7.80 -0.50 11.40
N PHE A 124 7.56 -1.05 10.22
CA PHE A 124 7.32 -0.30 8.99
C PHE A 124 6.15 0.67 9.15
N TYR A 125 4.98 0.21 9.62
CA TYR A 125 3.81 1.07 9.77
C TYR A 125 3.92 2.03 10.96
N ALA A 126 4.69 1.66 12.00
CA ALA A 126 5.02 2.59 13.08
C ALA A 126 5.88 3.77 12.61
N LYS A 127 6.84 3.52 11.70
CA LYS A 127 7.68 4.55 11.07
C LYS A 127 6.98 5.30 9.94
N ASN A 128 5.90 4.74 9.40
CA ASN A 128 5.15 5.30 8.27
C ASN A 128 3.65 5.51 8.57
N PRO A 129 3.27 6.21 9.66
CA PRO A 129 1.88 6.39 10.04
C PRO A 129 1.08 7.17 9.00
N GLN A 130 1.76 8.01 8.19
CA GLN A 130 1.15 8.79 7.11
C GLN A 130 0.48 7.94 6.04
N ILE A 131 0.79 6.64 5.92
CA ILE A 131 0.12 5.74 4.97
C ILE A 131 -1.38 5.60 5.31
N LEU A 132 -1.69 5.51 6.62
CA LEU A 132 -3.05 5.35 7.12
C LEU A 132 -3.69 6.69 7.52
N ASP A 133 -2.93 7.57 8.16
CA ASP A 133 -3.44 8.83 8.68
C ASP A 133 -3.53 9.89 7.58
N SER A 134 -4.75 10.16 7.09
CA SER A 134 -5.01 11.17 6.04
C SER A 134 -4.76 12.61 6.46
N LYS A 135 -4.58 12.89 7.74
CA LYS A 135 -4.32 14.25 8.25
C LYS A 135 -2.83 14.57 8.39
N ASN A 136 -1.96 13.59 8.19
CA ASN A 136 -0.53 13.79 8.32
C ASN A 136 0.01 14.71 7.20
N LEU A 137 0.66 15.82 7.57
CA LEU A 137 1.15 16.82 6.61
C LEU A 137 2.33 16.33 5.75
N SER A 138 3.03 15.28 6.20
CA SER A 138 4.18 14.68 5.49
C SER A 138 3.78 13.56 4.53
N ARG A 139 2.49 13.41 4.19
CA ARG A 139 2.02 12.38 3.24
C ARG A 139 2.64 12.53 1.86
N VAL A 140 2.68 13.75 1.33
CA VAL A 140 3.17 14.03 -0.02
C VAL A 140 4.67 13.70 -0.19
N SER A 141 5.46 13.80 0.88
CA SER A 141 6.88 13.48 0.84
C SER A 141 7.19 11.99 0.95
N TYR A 142 6.17 11.13 1.16
CA TYR A 142 6.37 9.69 1.24
C TYR A 142 6.93 9.11 -0.06
N GLY A 143 6.29 9.39 -1.20
CA GLY A 143 6.73 8.89 -2.50
C GLY A 143 8.11 9.39 -2.91
N ALA A 144 8.45 10.63 -2.55
CA ALA A 144 9.79 11.16 -2.74
C ALA A 144 10.84 10.38 -1.94
N ARG A 145 10.58 10.12 -0.64
CA ARG A 145 11.46 9.29 0.20
C ARG A 145 11.56 7.85 -0.31
N ALA A 146 10.44 7.25 -0.71
CA ALA A 146 10.39 5.88 -1.21
C ALA A 146 11.19 5.67 -2.51
N ASN A 147 11.29 6.69 -3.35
CA ASN A 147 12.15 6.69 -4.54
C ASN A 147 13.63 6.84 -4.18
N VAL A 148 13.98 7.72 -3.24
CA VAL A 148 15.38 7.94 -2.82
C VAL A 148 15.93 6.72 -2.06
N SER A 149 15.14 6.09 -1.19
CA SER A 149 15.55 4.89 -0.44
C SER A 149 15.73 3.63 -1.28
N ALA A 150 15.27 3.62 -2.54
CA ALA A 150 15.63 2.55 -3.48
C ALA A 150 17.05 2.72 -4.03
N LEU A 151 17.50 3.98 -4.15
CA LEU A 151 18.85 4.35 -4.60
C LEU A 151 19.86 4.38 -3.44
N SER A 152 19.38 4.55 -2.22
CA SER A 152 20.14 4.56 -0.97
C SER A 152 19.68 3.39 -0.11
N THR A 153 20.48 2.33 -0.04
CA THR A 153 20.25 1.00 0.58
C THR A 153 19.87 1.01 2.08
N GLY A 154 18.86 1.77 2.51
CA GLY A 154 18.53 1.94 3.92
C GLY A 154 17.10 2.42 4.15
N TYR A 155 16.24 1.51 4.61
CA TYR A 155 15.20 1.86 5.57
C TYR A 155 15.88 1.99 6.92
N ALA A 156 16.26 3.21 7.30
CA ALA A 156 16.51 3.57 8.68
C ALA A 156 15.24 4.16 9.28
#